data_AF-A0A661F2G7-F1
#
_entry.id   AF-A0A661F2G7-F1
#
_cell.length_a   1.000
_cell.length_b   1.000
_cell.length_c   1.000
_cell.angle_alpha   90.00
_cell.angle_beta   90.00
_cell.angle_gamma   90.00
#
_symmetry.space_group_name_H-M   'P 1'
#
loop_
_entity.id
_entity.type
_entity.pdbx_description
1 polymer ?
#
loop_
_entity_poly.entity_id
_entity_poly.type
_entity_poly.pdbx_seq_one_letter_code
_entity_poly.pdbx_strand_id
1 'polypeptide(L)'
;YCTEMVKEDLSTGFPIFNMLDHFCGVNHSNIPLDGSAFTIPEIADLRFTAISLTSKAPPYSPHRNDPHDGDNIGVTIEQISTGKKLFYAPGLGATEEQTIAAMQAADCVMVDGTFWTDDELASVGRPDATAFKIGHMPQSGEGGMIEFLQQFSKPRKILIHINNTNPILDEDSPQRKILDNNKIEVSYDGMEITV
;
A
#
# COMPACT_ATOMS: atom_id res chain seq x y z
N TYR A 1 -10.84 2.82 12.34
CA TYR A 1 -9.43 3.23 12.45
C TYR A 1 -9.04 3.98 11.19
N CYS A 2 -8.66 5.25 11.31
CA CYS A 2 -8.09 6.03 10.20
C CYS A 2 -7.30 7.22 10.78
N THR A 3 -6.46 7.83 9.94
CA THR A 3 -5.78 9.10 10.26
C THR A 3 -6.80 10.25 10.36
N GLU A 4 -6.38 11.40 10.89
CA GLU A 4 -7.26 12.58 10.93
C GLU A 4 -7.56 13.10 9.52
N MET A 5 -6.59 13.07 8.58
CA MET A 5 -6.82 13.47 7.19
C MET A 5 -7.90 12.63 6.51
N VAL A 6 -7.84 11.30 6.65
CA VAL A 6 -8.87 10.40 6.10
C VAL A 6 -10.22 10.63 6.78
N LYS A 7 -10.25 10.93 8.09
CA LYS A 7 -11.49 11.25 8.79
C LYS A 7 -12.12 12.55 8.26
N GLU A 8 -11.32 13.58 8.01
CA GLU A 8 -11.79 14.83 7.40
C GLU A 8 -12.40 14.57 6.03
N ASP A 9 -11.70 13.81 5.18
CA ASP A 9 -12.15 13.40 3.84
C ASP A 9 -13.49 12.65 3.89
N LEU A 10 -13.62 11.69 4.81
CA LEU A 10 -14.83 10.88 4.99
C LEU A 10 -15.97 11.62 5.73
N SER A 11 -15.70 12.83 6.24
CA SER A 11 -16.70 13.70 6.87
C SER A 11 -17.13 14.86 5.96
N THR A 12 -16.29 15.23 4.97
CA THR A 12 -16.50 16.42 4.14
C THR A 12 -16.53 16.09 2.65
N GLY A 13 -15.42 15.62 2.07
CA GLY A 13 -15.27 15.33 0.64
C GLY A 13 -16.18 14.21 0.15
N PHE A 14 -16.21 13.10 0.88
CA PHE A 14 -17.16 12.00 0.71
C PHE A 14 -17.79 11.66 2.06
N PRO A 15 -18.85 12.39 2.47
CA PRO A 15 -19.31 12.49 3.86
C PRO A 15 -20.06 11.24 4.35
N ILE A 16 -19.43 10.07 4.25
CA ILE A 16 -19.98 8.79 4.67
C ILE A 16 -20.15 8.73 6.19
N PHE A 17 -19.31 9.41 6.97
CA PHE A 17 -19.47 9.45 8.43
C PHE A 17 -20.76 10.17 8.83
N ASN A 18 -21.03 11.33 8.22
CA ASN A 18 -22.28 12.06 8.45
C ASN A 18 -23.50 11.22 8.05
N MET A 19 -23.39 10.45 6.96
CA MET A 19 -24.46 9.55 6.52
C MET A 19 -24.70 8.44 7.55
N LEU A 20 -23.65 7.78 8.03
CA LEU A 20 -23.74 6.66 8.97
C LEU A 20 -24.23 7.08 10.36
N ASP A 21 -24.00 8.33 10.78
CA ASP A 21 -24.50 8.87 12.05
C ASP A 21 -26.02 8.87 12.16
N HIS A 22 -26.74 8.90 11.04
CA HIS A 22 -28.19 8.76 11.02
C HIS A 22 -28.70 7.32 11.16
N PHE A 23 -27.82 6.32 11.12
CA PHE A 23 -28.18 4.90 11.16
C PHE A 23 -27.54 4.16 12.33
N CYS A 24 -26.20 4.10 12.35
CA CYS A 24 -25.44 3.28 13.30
C CYS A 24 -24.27 4.03 13.96
N GLY A 25 -23.95 5.25 13.51
CA GLY A 25 -22.80 6.00 13.99
C GLY A 25 -21.47 5.46 13.49
N VAL A 26 -20.40 6.20 13.81
CA VAL A 26 -19.03 5.79 13.55
C VAL A 26 -18.23 5.82 14.84
N ASN A 27 -17.70 4.67 15.25
CA ASN A 27 -16.70 4.61 16.30
C ASN A 27 -15.31 4.82 15.69
N HIS A 28 -14.85 6.09 15.67
CA HIS A 28 -13.53 6.43 15.15
C HIS A 28 -12.43 6.12 16.17
N SER A 29 -11.30 5.65 15.67
CA SER A 29 -10.07 5.49 16.43
C SER A 29 -8.94 6.04 15.57
N ASN A 30 -8.21 7.02 16.09
CA ASN A 30 -7.12 7.65 15.37
C ASN A 30 -5.95 6.68 15.18
N ILE A 31 -5.38 6.68 13.97
CA ILE A 31 -4.11 6.00 13.70
C ILE A 31 -2.98 7.03 13.88
N PRO A 32 -2.05 6.81 14.84
CA PRO A 32 -0.92 7.71 15.03
C PRO A 32 0.10 7.57 13.89
N LEU A 33 0.74 8.69 13.53
CA LEU A 33 1.81 8.78 12.51
C LEU A 33 3.15 9.23 13.09
N ASP A 34 3.24 9.35 14.42
CA ASP A 34 4.45 9.74 15.16
C ASP A 34 5.40 8.56 15.43
N GLY A 35 5.16 7.42 14.77
CA GLY A 35 5.88 6.16 14.99
C GLY A 35 5.43 5.38 16.23
N SER A 36 4.46 5.87 17.01
CA SER A 36 3.90 5.10 18.11
C SER A 36 3.08 3.92 17.61
N ALA A 37 3.16 2.82 18.36
CA ALA A 37 2.40 1.61 18.05
C ALA A 37 1.03 1.63 18.75
N PHE A 38 0.06 0.95 18.14
CA PHE A 38 -1.27 0.76 18.71
C PHE A 38 -1.72 -0.70 18.60
N THR A 39 -2.79 -1.04 19.31
CA THR A 39 -3.43 -2.36 19.27
C THR A 39 -4.91 -2.19 18.97
N ILE A 40 -5.53 -3.23 18.43
CA ILE A 40 -6.97 -3.30 18.20
C ILE A 40 -7.52 -4.32 19.20
N PRO A 41 -8.40 -3.93 20.15
CA PRO A 41 -8.84 -4.81 21.23
C PRO A 41 -9.38 -6.17 20.78
N GLU A 42 -10.02 -6.20 19.62
CA GLU A 42 -10.64 -7.39 19.02
C GLU A 42 -9.64 -8.31 18.33
N ILE A 43 -8.39 -7.88 18.15
CA ILE A 43 -7.34 -8.63 17.45
C ILE A 43 -6.20 -8.89 18.43
N ALA A 44 -6.25 -10.05 19.08
CA ALA A 44 -5.24 -10.46 20.03
C ALA A 44 -3.88 -10.68 19.36
N ASP A 45 -2.81 -10.52 20.15
CA ASP A 45 -1.43 -10.81 19.78
C ASP A 45 -0.87 -10.02 18.59
N LEU A 46 -1.57 -8.99 18.10
CA LEU A 46 -1.08 -8.11 17.05
C LEU A 46 -0.88 -6.68 17.53
N ARG A 47 0.20 -6.07 17.05
CA ARG A 47 0.56 -4.68 17.23
C ARG A 47 0.77 -4.02 15.87
N PHE A 48 0.28 -2.79 15.74
CA PHE A 48 0.30 -2.05 14.49
C PHE A 48 1.16 -0.79 14.65
N THR A 49 1.94 -0.45 13.63
CA THR A 49 2.67 0.81 13.54
C THR A 49 2.50 1.37 12.14
N ALA A 50 1.95 2.58 12.04
CA ALA A 50 1.73 3.24 10.76
C ALA A 50 2.83 4.27 10.48
N ILE A 51 3.18 4.40 9.21
CA ILE A 51 4.02 5.48 8.69
C ILE A 51 3.26 6.19 7.56
N SER A 52 3.44 7.50 7.44
CA SER A 52 2.94 8.26 6.29
C SER A 52 3.66 7.78 5.03
N LEU A 53 2.94 7.69 3.90
CA LEU A 53 3.53 7.40 2.60
C LEU A 53 3.23 8.54 1.64
N THR A 54 4.24 8.95 0.87
CA THR A 54 4.01 9.84 -0.27
C THR A 54 3.22 9.12 -1.36
N SER A 55 1.98 9.56 -1.55
CA SER A 55 1.06 9.09 -2.58
C SER A 55 0.00 10.17 -2.84
N LYS A 56 -0.97 9.88 -3.72
CA LYS A 56 -2.08 10.79 -4.02
C LYS A 56 -3.32 10.47 -3.19
N ALA A 57 -3.90 11.54 -2.63
CA ALA A 57 -5.24 11.52 -2.09
C ALA A 57 -6.30 11.11 -3.15
N PRO A 58 -7.42 10.52 -2.72
CA PRO A 58 -8.43 9.97 -3.62
C PRO A 58 -9.13 11.06 -4.47
N PRO A 59 -9.79 10.68 -5.59
CA PRO A 59 -10.45 11.65 -6.47
C PRO A 59 -11.51 12.55 -5.82
N TYR A 60 -12.15 12.08 -4.75
CA TYR A 60 -13.18 12.84 -4.02
C TYR A 60 -12.61 13.80 -2.98
N SER A 61 -11.32 13.69 -2.67
CA SER A 61 -10.67 14.52 -1.65
C SER A 61 -10.66 15.99 -2.10
N PRO A 62 -11.09 16.94 -1.25
CA PRO A 62 -11.01 18.37 -1.53
C PRO A 62 -9.56 18.85 -1.67
N HIS A 63 -8.59 18.17 -1.06
CA HIS A 63 -7.16 18.46 -1.14
C HIS A 63 -6.39 17.48 -2.04
N ARG A 64 -7.06 16.88 -3.05
CA ARG A 64 -6.43 15.92 -3.97
C ARG A 64 -5.08 16.38 -4.58
N ASN A 65 -4.96 17.66 -4.87
CA ASN A 65 -3.76 18.26 -5.47
C ASN A 65 -2.84 18.94 -4.45
N ASP A 66 -3.13 18.77 -3.16
CA ASP A 66 -2.42 19.34 -2.01
C ASP A 66 -2.21 18.22 -0.97
N PRO A 67 -1.27 17.29 -1.22
CA PRO A 67 -1.11 16.08 -0.42
C PRO A 67 -0.63 16.41 1.01
N HIS A 68 -1.21 15.72 1.99
CA HIS A 68 -0.89 15.87 3.41
C HIS A 68 -0.45 14.55 4.03
N ASP A 69 0.32 14.65 5.11
CA ASP A 69 0.69 13.47 5.89
C ASP A 69 -0.55 12.75 6.43
N GLY A 70 -0.61 11.44 6.18
CA GLY A 70 -1.72 10.59 6.59
C GLY A 70 -2.82 10.40 5.56
N ASP A 71 -2.73 10.99 4.36
CA ASP A 71 -3.60 10.64 3.22
C ASP A 71 -3.40 9.17 2.83
N ASN A 72 -2.16 8.70 2.86
CA ASN A 72 -1.77 7.33 2.60
C ASN A 72 -0.82 6.85 3.70
N ILE A 73 -0.95 5.59 4.09
CA ILE A 73 -0.13 4.99 5.13
C ILE A 73 0.38 3.60 4.73
N GLY A 74 1.57 3.28 5.20
CA GLY A 74 2.09 1.92 5.26
C GLY A 74 1.94 1.41 6.69
N VAL A 75 1.63 0.12 6.86
CA VAL A 75 1.38 -0.45 8.19
C VAL A 75 2.30 -1.64 8.42
N THR A 76 3.10 -1.56 9.48
CA THR A 76 3.78 -2.72 10.06
C THR A 76 2.81 -3.42 11.01
N ILE A 77 2.62 -4.72 10.78
CA ILE A 77 1.82 -5.63 11.61
C ILE A 77 2.81 -6.59 12.27
N GLU A 78 2.98 -6.45 13.59
CA GLU A 78 3.85 -7.27 14.41
C GLU A 78 3.01 -8.26 15.22
N GLN A 79 3.33 -9.55 15.12
CA GLN A 79 2.85 -10.52 16.09
C GLN A 79 3.68 -10.41 17.37
N ILE A 80 3.03 -10.07 18.49
CA ILE A 80 3.72 -9.73 19.74
C ILE A 80 4.47 -10.93 20.31
N SER A 81 3.85 -12.12 20.30
CA SER A 81 4.41 -13.34 20.87
C SER A 81 5.66 -13.86 20.15
N THR A 82 5.79 -13.61 18.84
CA THR A 82 6.89 -14.12 18.00
C THR A 82 7.86 -13.04 17.54
N GLY A 83 7.45 -11.77 17.59
CA GLY A 83 8.18 -10.64 17.01
C GLY A 83 8.18 -10.61 15.48
N LYS A 84 7.40 -11.48 14.83
CA LYS A 84 7.30 -11.56 13.36
C LYS A 84 6.54 -10.38 12.77
N LYS A 85 7.01 -9.87 11.64
CA LYS A 85 6.53 -8.62 11.05
C LYS A 85 6.11 -8.75 9.59
N LEU A 86 4.91 -8.30 9.28
CA LEU A 86 4.44 -8.02 7.93
C LEU A 86 4.42 -6.50 7.72
N PHE A 87 5.00 -6.00 6.64
CA PHE A 87 4.80 -4.61 6.22
C PHE A 87 3.84 -4.57 5.02
N TYR A 88 2.75 -3.81 5.16
CA TYR A 88 1.69 -3.68 4.18
C TYR A 88 1.61 -2.24 3.65
N ALA A 89 1.87 -2.05 2.36
CA ALA A 89 1.87 -0.77 1.66
C ALA A 89 1.35 -0.93 0.22
N PRO A 90 0.02 -1.10 0.03
CA PRO A 90 -0.57 -1.42 -1.28
C PRO A 90 -0.52 -0.26 -2.28
N GLY A 91 -0.31 0.98 -1.80
CA GLY A 91 -0.02 2.14 -2.63
C GLY A 91 1.34 2.71 -2.23
N LEU A 92 2.32 2.63 -3.12
CA LEU A 92 3.68 3.08 -2.84
C LEU A 92 4.22 3.84 -4.06
N GLY A 93 4.21 5.17 -3.95
CA GLY A 93 4.66 6.07 -5.02
C GLY A 93 6.13 6.47 -4.96
N ALA A 94 6.78 6.33 -3.79
CA ALA A 94 8.16 6.76 -3.59
C ALA A 94 8.90 5.87 -2.57
N THR A 95 10.23 5.79 -2.72
CA THR A 95 11.13 5.10 -1.79
C THR A 95 11.68 6.06 -0.75
N GLU A 96 11.12 6.04 0.46
CA GLU A 96 11.57 6.89 1.57
C GLU A 96 12.34 6.10 2.63
N GLU A 97 13.20 6.77 3.41
CA GLU A 97 14.04 6.13 4.43
C GLU A 97 13.22 5.34 5.47
N GLN A 98 12.08 5.90 5.92
CA GLN A 98 11.18 5.23 6.87
C GLN A 98 10.57 3.94 6.28
N THR A 99 10.19 3.96 5.01
CA THR A 99 9.65 2.81 4.30
C THR A 99 10.72 1.73 4.13
N ILE A 100 11.93 2.13 3.75
CA ILE A 100 13.08 1.22 3.65
C ILE A 100 13.36 0.55 5.00
N ALA A 101 13.40 1.34 6.09
CA ALA A 101 13.63 0.80 7.43
C ALA A 101 12.55 -0.19 7.86
N ALA A 102 11.27 0.11 7.59
CA ALA A 102 10.15 -0.77 7.89
C ALA A 102 10.23 -2.10 7.10
N MET A 103 10.52 -2.02 5.80
CA MET A 103 10.67 -3.18 4.93
C MET A 103 11.90 -4.04 5.29
N GLN A 104 13.02 -3.43 5.68
CA GLN A 104 14.21 -4.15 6.17
C GLN A 104 13.93 -4.91 7.46
N ALA A 105 13.14 -4.34 8.36
CA ALA A 105 12.77 -4.98 9.62
C ALA A 105 11.76 -6.12 9.44
N ALA A 106 10.96 -6.09 8.38
CA ALA A 106 9.90 -7.06 8.12
C ALA A 106 10.43 -8.46 7.76
N ASP A 107 9.59 -9.46 7.99
CA ASP A 107 9.78 -10.84 7.54
C ASP A 107 8.99 -11.12 6.24
N CYS A 108 7.93 -10.34 6.00
CA CYS A 108 7.17 -10.32 4.76
C CYS A 108 6.81 -8.88 4.40
N VAL A 109 6.85 -8.54 3.11
CA VAL A 109 6.39 -7.25 2.57
C VAL A 109 5.31 -7.50 1.53
N MET A 110 4.22 -6.75 1.64
CA MET A 110 3.12 -6.72 0.68
C MET A 110 3.01 -5.28 0.15
N VAL A 111 3.44 -5.08 -1.10
CA VAL A 111 3.63 -3.75 -1.68
C VAL A 111 2.89 -3.57 -2.98
N ASP A 112 2.82 -2.32 -3.43
CA ASP A 112 2.17 -1.89 -4.66
C ASP A 112 2.58 -2.73 -5.90
N GLY A 113 1.58 -3.33 -6.52
CA GLY A 113 1.63 -4.14 -7.72
C GLY A 113 0.81 -3.56 -8.87
N THR A 114 0.49 -2.26 -8.83
CA THR A 114 -0.55 -1.66 -9.67
C THR A 114 -0.21 -1.75 -11.17
N PHE A 115 0.93 -1.21 -11.60
CA PHE A 115 1.29 -1.10 -13.03
C PHE A 115 2.67 -1.66 -13.35
N TRP A 116 2.80 -2.39 -14.46
CA TRP A 116 4.06 -2.94 -14.93
C TRP A 116 4.99 -1.87 -15.50
N THR A 117 4.46 -0.97 -16.33
CA THR A 117 5.18 0.20 -16.87
C THR A 117 4.53 1.50 -16.44
N ASP A 118 5.30 2.61 -16.48
CA ASP A 118 4.77 3.94 -16.15
C ASP A 118 3.65 4.38 -17.12
N ASP A 119 3.72 3.96 -18.37
CA ASP A 119 2.77 4.32 -19.44
C ASP A 119 1.67 3.27 -19.68
N GLU A 120 1.51 2.27 -18.81
CA GLU A 120 0.60 1.13 -19.03
C GLU A 120 -0.82 1.54 -19.41
N LEU A 121 -1.31 2.63 -18.81
CA LEU A 121 -2.65 3.17 -19.05
C LEU A 121 -2.84 3.82 -20.43
N ALA A 122 -1.76 4.08 -21.18
CA ALA A 122 -1.85 4.52 -22.57
C ALA A 122 -2.57 3.49 -23.46
N SER A 123 -2.35 2.19 -23.19
CA SER A 123 -2.97 1.08 -23.93
C SER A 123 -4.50 1.05 -23.81
N VAL A 124 -5.05 1.61 -22.73
CA VAL A 124 -6.49 1.70 -22.45
C VAL A 124 -7.05 3.12 -22.62
N GLY A 125 -6.38 3.94 -23.45
CA GLY A 125 -6.87 5.26 -23.84
C GLY A 125 -6.69 6.35 -22.80
N ARG A 126 -5.76 6.18 -21.85
CA ARG A 126 -5.44 7.19 -20.81
C ARG A 126 -3.94 7.54 -20.82
N PRO A 127 -3.39 8.04 -21.94
CA PRO A 127 -1.95 8.26 -22.10
C PRO A 127 -1.35 9.30 -21.15
N ASP A 128 -2.16 10.23 -20.63
CA ASP A 128 -1.67 11.27 -19.72
C ASP A 128 -1.57 10.81 -18.24
N ALA A 129 -2.15 9.65 -17.91
CA ALA A 129 -2.23 9.10 -16.56
C ALA A 129 -1.10 8.09 -16.31
N THR A 130 0.14 8.56 -16.30
CA THR A 130 1.29 7.69 -16.00
C THR A 130 1.29 7.24 -14.54
N ALA A 131 1.82 6.06 -14.23
CA ALA A 131 1.84 5.45 -12.89
C ALA A 131 2.35 6.44 -11.84
N PHE A 132 3.52 7.05 -12.06
CA PHE A 132 4.09 8.03 -11.14
C PHE A 132 3.16 9.24 -10.94
N LYS A 133 2.54 9.74 -12.02
CA LYS A 133 1.59 10.86 -11.93
C LYS A 133 0.35 10.52 -11.13
N ILE A 134 -0.02 9.25 -11.00
CA ILE A 134 -1.18 8.83 -10.22
C ILE A 134 -0.81 8.20 -8.87
N GLY A 135 0.46 8.31 -8.46
CA GLY A 135 0.91 7.92 -7.12
C GLY A 135 1.38 6.48 -6.99
N HIS A 136 1.69 5.81 -8.11
CA HIS A 136 2.13 4.42 -8.14
C HIS A 136 3.53 4.30 -8.74
N MET A 137 4.38 3.47 -8.12
CA MET A 137 5.66 3.08 -8.69
C MET A 137 5.47 1.92 -9.67
N PRO A 138 5.91 2.03 -10.94
CA PRO A 138 5.82 0.92 -11.88
C PRO A 138 6.74 -0.23 -11.45
N GLN A 139 6.39 -1.48 -11.80
CA GLN A 139 7.23 -2.62 -11.42
C GLN A 139 8.55 -2.68 -12.18
N SER A 140 8.52 -2.35 -13.47
CA SER A 140 9.66 -2.42 -14.37
C SER A 140 10.19 -1.03 -14.74
N GLY A 141 11.38 -1.01 -15.35
CA GLY A 141 12.09 0.23 -15.68
C GLY A 141 13.07 0.66 -14.58
N GLU A 142 13.88 1.65 -14.91
CA GLU A 142 14.88 2.22 -13.98
C GLU A 142 14.20 2.81 -12.75
N GLY A 143 14.65 2.41 -11.56
CA GLY A 143 14.06 2.84 -10.29
C GLY A 143 12.69 2.23 -9.99
N GLY A 144 12.26 1.19 -10.73
CA GLY A 144 10.99 0.50 -10.52
C GLY A 144 10.97 -0.42 -9.30
N MET A 145 9.78 -0.94 -8.97
CA MET A 145 9.55 -1.77 -7.79
C MET A 145 10.45 -2.99 -7.73
N ILE A 146 10.79 -3.62 -8.87
CA ILE A 146 11.66 -4.81 -8.89
C ILE A 146 13.07 -4.45 -8.39
N GLU A 147 13.68 -3.39 -8.93
CA GLU A 147 15.01 -2.92 -8.50
C GLU A 147 14.99 -2.48 -7.03
N PHE A 148 13.91 -1.81 -6.61
CA PHE A 148 13.71 -1.44 -5.21
C PHE A 148 13.66 -2.68 -4.30
N LEU A 149 12.88 -3.69 -4.66
CA LEU A 149 12.73 -4.91 -3.88
C LEU A 149 13.99 -5.78 -3.86
N GLN A 150 14.87 -5.68 -4.86
CA GLN A 150 16.15 -6.41 -4.88
C GLN A 150 17.10 -6.01 -3.73
N GLN A 151 16.92 -4.81 -3.16
CA GLN A 151 17.71 -4.32 -2.03
C GLN A 151 17.50 -5.12 -0.74
N PHE A 152 16.36 -5.81 -0.63
CA PHE A 152 15.97 -6.54 0.58
C PHE A 152 16.20 -8.04 0.41
N SER A 153 17.10 -8.61 1.22
CA SER A 153 17.40 -10.05 1.18
C SER A 153 16.55 -10.88 2.14
N LYS A 154 16.06 -10.27 3.22
CA LYS A 154 15.33 -10.94 4.31
C LYS A 154 13.85 -11.22 3.98
N PRO A 155 13.02 -10.21 3.63
CA PRO A 155 11.58 -10.42 3.60
C PRO A 155 11.15 -11.27 2.40
N ARG A 156 10.09 -12.07 2.61
CA ARG A 156 9.23 -12.58 1.53
C ARG A 156 8.57 -11.38 0.83
N LYS A 157 8.52 -11.36 -0.50
CA LYS A 157 8.07 -10.20 -1.29
C LYS A 157 6.83 -10.54 -2.08
N ILE A 158 5.76 -9.79 -1.87
CA ILE A 158 4.46 -10.04 -2.50
C ILE A 158 3.93 -8.72 -3.07
N LEU A 159 3.54 -8.72 -4.34
CA LEU A 159 2.82 -7.61 -4.98
C LEU A 159 1.32 -7.76 -4.75
N ILE A 160 0.64 -6.67 -4.40
CA ILE A 160 -0.82 -6.58 -4.21
C ILE A 160 -1.37 -5.32 -4.86
N HIS A 161 -2.69 -5.16 -4.92
CA HIS A 161 -3.35 -4.00 -5.54
C HIS A 161 -3.01 -3.90 -7.04
N ILE A 162 -3.20 -5.00 -7.76
CA ILE A 162 -2.77 -5.14 -9.15
C ILE A 162 -3.88 -4.64 -10.08
N ASN A 163 -3.55 -3.73 -11.00
CA ASN A 163 -4.54 -3.23 -11.95
C ASN A 163 -4.87 -4.28 -13.01
N ASN A 164 -6.10 -4.26 -13.52
CA ASN A 164 -6.57 -5.20 -14.54
C ASN A 164 -5.79 -5.16 -15.86
N THR A 165 -5.06 -4.07 -16.14
CA THR A 165 -4.22 -3.94 -17.34
C THR A 165 -2.84 -4.59 -17.18
N ASN A 166 -2.48 -4.99 -15.97
CA ASN A 166 -1.13 -5.41 -15.67
C ASN A 166 -0.87 -6.82 -16.24
N PRO A 167 0.15 -6.99 -17.10
CA PRO A 167 0.45 -8.28 -17.73
C PRO A 167 0.82 -9.39 -16.74
N ILE A 168 1.19 -9.07 -15.49
CA ILE A 168 1.53 -10.09 -14.48
C ILE A 168 0.33 -10.94 -14.05
N LEU A 169 -0.90 -10.50 -14.38
CA LEU A 169 -2.13 -11.27 -14.21
C LEU A 169 -2.22 -12.46 -15.17
N ASP A 170 -1.53 -12.40 -16.32
CA ASP A 170 -1.29 -13.56 -17.17
C ASP A 170 -0.11 -14.35 -16.60
N GLU A 171 -0.41 -15.54 -16.07
CA GLU A 171 0.56 -16.42 -15.41
C GLU A 171 1.67 -16.92 -16.36
N ASP A 172 1.40 -16.97 -17.67
CA ASP A 172 2.36 -17.43 -18.68
C ASP A 172 3.21 -16.29 -19.25
N SER A 173 2.91 -15.05 -18.89
CA SER A 173 3.54 -13.85 -19.42
C SER A 173 5.05 -13.79 -19.12
N PRO A 174 5.86 -13.16 -20.00
CA PRO A 174 7.27 -12.94 -19.70
C PRO A 174 7.47 -12.05 -18.46
N GLN A 175 6.53 -11.15 -18.15
CA GLN A 175 6.53 -10.30 -16.96
C GLN A 175 6.41 -11.14 -15.68
N ARG A 176 5.49 -12.11 -15.66
CA ARG A 176 5.37 -13.05 -14.54
C ARG A 176 6.67 -13.82 -14.29
N LYS A 177 7.31 -14.31 -15.35
CA LYS A 177 8.63 -14.99 -15.26
C LYS A 177 9.73 -14.09 -14.72
N ILE A 178 9.72 -12.79 -15.04
CA ILE A 178 10.67 -11.82 -14.46
C ILE A 178 10.47 -11.73 -12.95
N LEU A 179 9.23 -11.67 -12.46
CA LEU A 179 8.95 -11.63 -11.03
C LEU A 179 9.42 -12.91 -10.33
N ASP A 180 9.13 -14.08 -10.90
CA ASP A 180 9.57 -15.38 -10.37
C ASP A 180 11.10 -15.45 -10.23
N ASN A 181 11.84 -15.02 -11.26
CA ASN A 181 13.30 -14.95 -11.24
C ASN A 181 13.85 -14.02 -10.15
N ASN A 182 13.07 -13.01 -9.75
CA ASN A 182 13.40 -12.07 -8.68
C ASN A 182 12.82 -12.49 -7.31
N LYS A 183 12.15 -13.63 -7.23
CA LYS A 183 11.47 -14.14 -6.01
C LYS A 183 10.45 -13.13 -5.48
N ILE A 184 9.70 -12.52 -6.38
CA ILE A 184 8.61 -11.60 -6.09
C ILE A 184 7.32 -12.32 -6.45
N GLU A 185 6.46 -12.55 -5.47
CA GLU A 185 5.19 -13.23 -5.66
C GLU A 185 4.10 -12.24 -6.09
N VAL A 186 3.11 -12.74 -6.82
CA VAL A 186 1.90 -12.00 -7.20
C VAL A 186 0.76 -12.50 -6.32
N SER A 187 0.15 -11.62 -5.52
CA SER A 187 -0.98 -12.00 -4.67
C SER A 187 -2.20 -12.38 -5.51
N TYR A 188 -3.09 -13.16 -4.88
CA TYR A 188 -4.35 -13.61 -5.46
C TYR A 188 -5.42 -13.71 -4.36
N ASP A 189 -6.69 -13.68 -4.77
CA ASP A 189 -7.81 -13.81 -3.85
C ASP A 189 -7.78 -15.17 -3.15
N GLY A 190 -7.83 -15.16 -1.82
CA GLY A 190 -7.72 -16.37 -0.99
C GLY A 190 -6.29 -16.80 -0.65
N MET A 191 -5.28 -16.01 -1.04
CA MET A 191 -3.90 -16.25 -0.61
C MET A 191 -3.77 -16.15 0.93
N GLU A 192 -3.33 -17.22 1.56
CA GLU A 192 -2.99 -17.25 2.98
C GLU A 192 -1.48 -17.01 3.17
N ILE A 193 -1.13 -16.13 4.12
CA ILE A 193 0.26 -15.75 4.40
C ILE A 193 0.59 -16.10 5.84
N THR A 194 1.61 -16.92 6.03
CA THR A 194 2.25 -17.18 7.33
C THR A 194 3.64 -16.55 7.33
N VAL A 195 4.02 -15.91 8.44
CA VAL A 195 5.23 -15.09 8.61
C VAL A 195 6.13 -15.64 9.72
#